data_AF-A0A1B3LIR4-F1
#
_entry.id   AF-A0A1B3LIR4-F1
#
_cell.length_a   1.000
_cell.length_b   1.000
_cell.length_c   1.000
_cell.angle_alpha   90.00
_cell.angle_beta   90.00
_cell.angle_gamma   90.00
#
_symmetry.space_group_name_H-M   'P 1'
#
loop_
_entity.id
_entity.type
_entity.pdbx_description
1 polymer ?
#
loop_
_entity_poly.entity_id
_entity_poly.type
_entity_poly.pdbx_seq_one_letter_code
_entity_poly.pdbx_strand_id
1 'polypeptide(L)'
;MPDALFSAASLAILEEACGGVLILGEGLERDEFLRSRLTRAEICRQLRIIVDCLQCLPADARTRLPELDRDGWDLTARALAGGPGTDDALWFAVGSLVPATLMWLRVYRQEQPALFAFTACPD
;
A
#
# COMPACT_ATOMS: atom_id res chain seq x y z
N MET A 1 18.97 -8.97 -14.27
CA MET A 1 18.12 -9.21 -13.08
C MET A 1 16.82 -8.41 -13.23
N PRO A 2 15.73 -9.04 -13.70
CA PRO A 2 14.42 -8.39 -13.88
C PRO A 2 13.79 -7.92 -12.56
N ASP A 3 14.19 -8.50 -11.43
CA ASP A 3 13.55 -8.31 -10.12
C ASP A 3 13.77 -6.91 -9.52
N ALA A 4 14.88 -6.23 -9.86
CA ALA A 4 15.17 -4.88 -9.37
C ALA A 4 14.24 -3.83 -10.00
N LEU A 5 14.07 -3.90 -11.33
CA LEU A 5 13.14 -3.03 -12.06
C LEU A 5 11.70 -3.29 -11.61
N PHE A 6 11.35 -4.57 -11.42
CA PHE A 6 10.04 -4.97 -10.94
C PHE A 6 9.76 -4.45 -9.51
N SER A 7 10.76 -4.51 -8.62
CA SER A 7 10.65 -3.97 -7.26
C SER A 7 10.47 -2.46 -7.26
N ALA A 8 11.28 -1.73 -8.03
CA ALA A 8 11.16 -0.28 -8.16
C ALA A 8 9.79 0.14 -8.73
N ALA A 9 9.30 -0.57 -9.75
CA ALA A 9 7.98 -0.37 -10.31
C ALA A 9 6.87 -0.62 -9.28
N SER A 10 6.95 -1.74 -8.55
CA SER A 10 5.96 -2.11 -7.53
C SER A 10 5.93 -1.08 -6.39
N LEU A 11 7.08 -0.58 -5.95
CA LEU A 11 7.17 0.43 -4.90
C LEU A 11 6.67 1.80 -5.35
N ALA A 12 6.87 2.18 -6.61
CA ALA A 12 6.30 3.41 -7.16
C ALA A 12 4.76 3.34 -7.25
N ILE A 13 4.22 2.22 -7.73
CA ILE A 13 2.76 2.00 -7.79
C ILE A 13 2.16 1.98 -6.38
N LEU A 14 2.84 1.33 -5.43
CA LEU A 14 2.45 1.28 -4.04
C LEU A 14 2.34 2.70 -3.43
N GLU A 15 3.34 3.54 -3.62
CA GLU A 15 3.33 4.91 -3.11
C GLU A 15 2.22 5.76 -3.73
N GLU A 16 2.02 5.67 -5.04
CA GLU A 16 0.94 6.37 -5.74
C GLU A 16 -0.44 5.95 -5.21
N ALA A 17 -0.66 4.63 -5.03
CA ALA A 17 -1.92 4.12 -4.51
C ALA A 17 -2.15 4.55 -3.05
N CYS A 18 -1.11 4.56 -2.21
CA CYS A 18 -1.18 5.12 -0.87
C CYS A 18 -1.54 6.62 -0.92
N GLY A 19 -0.91 7.40 -1.80
CA GLY A 19 -1.23 8.81 -2.01
C GLY A 19 -2.70 9.03 -2.42
N GLY A 20 -3.20 8.21 -3.34
CA GLY A 20 -4.61 8.24 -3.76
C GLY A 20 -5.59 7.98 -2.60
N VAL A 21 -5.29 7.01 -1.73
CA VAL A 21 -6.11 6.78 -0.52
C VAL A 21 -6.07 7.97 0.43
N LEU A 22 -4.91 8.59 0.66
CA LEU A 22 -4.80 9.76 1.54
C LEU A 22 -5.59 10.95 1.01
N ILE A 23 -5.52 11.23 -0.29
CA ILE A 23 -6.27 12.32 -0.94
C ILE A 23 -7.78 12.08 -0.85
N LEU A 24 -8.23 10.86 -1.17
CA LEU A 24 -9.65 10.52 -1.15
C LEU A 24 -10.23 10.41 0.26
N GLY A 25 -9.39 10.04 1.23
CA GLY A 25 -9.75 9.90 2.64
C GLY A 25 -9.60 11.19 3.44
N GLU A 26 -9.05 12.26 2.86
CA GLU A 26 -8.76 13.50 3.58
C GLU A 26 -10.04 14.10 4.18
N GLY A 27 -10.03 14.28 5.50
CA GLY A 27 -11.14 14.87 6.25
C GLY A 27 -12.41 14.02 6.31
N LEU A 28 -12.41 12.80 5.78
CA LEU A 28 -13.54 11.89 5.93
C LEU A 28 -13.60 11.37 7.35
N GLU A 29 -14.81 11.37 7.92
CA GLU A 29 -15.11 10.59 9.10
C GLU A 29 -15.54 9.17 8.72
N ARG A 30 -15.45 8.22 9.67
CA ARG A 30 -15.75 6.80 9.42
C ARG A 30 -17.11 6.59 8.78
N ASP A 31 -18.17 7.18 9.33
CA ASP A 31 -19.53 6.97 8.83
C ASP A 31 -19.74 7.58 7.45
N GLU A 32 -19.01 8.66 7.13
CA GLU A 32 -19.05 9.29 5.80
C GLU A 32 -18.37 8.40 4.77
N PHE A 33 -17.20 7.84 5.11
CA PHE A 33 -16.53 6.83 4.30
C PHE A 33 -17.44 5.63 4.01
N LEU A 34 -18.09 5.07 5.04
CA LEU A 34 -18.95 3.88 4.88
C LEU A 34 -20.20 4.15 4.03
N ARG A 35 -20.73 5.39 4.07
CA ARG A 35 -21.90 5.81 3.28
C ARG A 35 -21.55 6.26 1.87
N SER A 36 -20.32 6.73 1.61
CA SER A 36 -19.92 7.24 0.30
C SER A 36 -19.61 6.11 -0.69
N ARG A 37 -20.62 5.73 -1.49
CA ARG A 37 -20.49 4.62 -2.45
C ARG A 37 -19.30 4.77 -3.40
N LEU A 38 -19.11 5.95 -4.00
CA LEU A 38 -18.05 6.18 -4.98
C LEU A 38 -16.67 6.25 -4.33
N THR A 39 -16.54 7.04 -3.26
CA THR A 39 -15.26 7.19 -2.55
C THR A 39 -14.81 5.86 -1.95
N ARG A 40 -15.71 5.11 -1.32
CA ARG A 40 -15.40 3.79 -0.76
C ARG A 40 -14.97 2.80 -1.83
N ALA A 41 -15.65 2.78 -2.98
CA ALA A 41 -15.29 1.89 -4.08
C ALA A 41 -13.89 2.21 -4.63
N GLU A 42 -13.57 3.49 -4.82
CA GLU A 42 -12.25 3.89 -5.31
C GLU A 42 -11.15 3.63 -4.27
N ILE A 43 -11.37 3.96 -3.00
CA ILE A 43 -10.42 3.63 -1.92
C ILE A 43 -10.19 2.11 -1.85
N CYS A 44 -11.25 1.28 -1.95
CA CYS A 44 -11.08 -0.18 -1.97
C CYS A 44 -10.27 -0.65 -3.19
N ARG A 45 -10.41 0.00 -4.34
CA ARG A 45 -9.60 -0.26 -5.54
C ARG A 45 -8.12 0.05 -5.28
N GLN A 46 -7.82 1.19 -4.67
CA GLN A 46 -6.45 1.57 -4.32
C GLN A 46 -5.85 0.63 -3.26
N LEU A 47 -6.62 0.25 -2.23
CA LEU A 47 -6.20 -0.74 -1.23
C LEU A 47 -5.89 -2.11 -1.86
N ARG A 48 -6.65 -2.54 -2.88
CA ARG A 48 -6.34 -3.76 -3.64
C ARG A 48 -4.99 -3.63 -4.35
N ILE A 49 -4.73 -2.51 -5.03
CA ILE A 49 -3.44 -2.25 -5.70
C ILE A 49 -2.29 -2.34 -4.70
N ILE A 50 -2.45 -1.72 -3.52
CA ILE A 50 -1.43 -1.77 -2.45
C ILE A 50 -1.14 -3.22 -2.04
N VAL A 51 -2.19 -4.00 -1.74
CA VAL A 51 -2.05 -5.41 -1.38
C VAL A 51 -1.35 -6.20 -2.48
N ASP A 52 -1.75 -6.03 -3.73
CA ASP A 52 -1.18 -6.74 -4.87
C ASP A 52 0.31 -6.40 -5.05
N CYS A 53 0.69 -5.13 -4.91
CA CYS A 53 2.09 -4.70 -4.94
C CYS A 53 2.91 -5.37 -3.83
N LEU A 54 2.41 -5.35 -2.59
CA LEU A 54 3.12 -5.93 -1.45
C LEU A 54 3.26 -7.45 -1.55
N GLN A 55 2.25 -8.15 -2.08
CA GLN A 55 2.28 -9.59 -2.29
C GLN A 55 3.21 -9.99 -3.42
N CYS A 56 3.26 -9.19 -4.49
CA CYS A 56 4.12 -9.45 -5.64
C CYS A 56 5.60 -9.10 -5.41
N LEU A 57 5.93 -8.30 -4.39
CA LEU A 57 7.32 -7.94 -4.12
C LEU A 57 8.21 -9.19 -4.00
N PRO A 58 9.36 -9.23 -4.70
CA PRO A 58 10.37 -10.26 -4.55
C PRO A 58 10.79 -10.47 -3.10
N ALA A 59 11.19 -11.69 -2.74
CA ALA A 59 11.48 -12.04 -1.36
C ALA A 59 12.62 -11.20 -0.76
N ASP A 60 13.66 -10.94 -1.55
CA ASP A 60 14.77 -10.06 -1.17
C ASP A 60 14.30 -8.63 -0.91
N ALA A 61 13.50 -8.04 -1.81
CA ALA A 61 12.92 -6.72 -1.62
C ALA A 61 12.03 -6.66 -0.36
N ARG A 62 11.22 -7.69 -0.12
CA ARG A 62 10.36 -7.78 1.06
C ARG A 62 11.15 -7.82 2.37
N THR A 63 12.27 -8.55 2.42
CA THR A 63 13.12 -8.60 3.63
C THR A 63 13.78 -7.27 3.98
N ARG A 64 13.89 -6.36 3.00
CA ARG A 64 14.47 -5.02 3.18
C ARG A 64 13.46 -3.98 3.67
N LEU A 65 12.20 -4.37 3.84
CA LEU A 65 11.08 -3.53 4.25
C LEU A 65 10.39 -4.06 5.53
N PRO A 66 11.12 -4.36 6.62
CA PRO A 66 10.57 -5.11 7.75
C PRO A 66 9.51 -4.36 8.59
N GLU A 67 9.49 -3.03 8.53
CA GLU A 67 8.54 -2.19 9.23
C GLU A 67 7.19 -2.02 8.49
N LEU A 68 7.07 -2.53 7.25
CA LEU A 68 5.77 -2.62 6.60
C LEU A 68 4.94 -3.72 7.24
N ASP A 69 3.86 -3.35 7.92
CA ASP A 69 2.99 -4.26 8.68
C ASP A 69 2.26 -5.26 7.78
N ARG A 70 2.90 -6.41 7.61
CA ARG A 70 2.40 -7.50 6.76
C ARG A 70 1.11 -8.11 7.29
N ASP A 71 0.98 -8.26 8.60
CA ASP A 71 -0.22 -8.85 9.21
C ASP A 71 -1.42 -7.92 9.03
N GLY A 72 -1.20 -6.61 9.15
CA GLY A 72 -2.20 -5.58 8.84
C GLY A 72 -2.64 -5.61 7.38
N TRP A 73 -1.70 -5.78 6.44
CA TRP A 73 -2.01 -5.88 5.01
C TRP A 73 -2.70 -7.21 4.64
N ASP A 74 -2.36 -8.32 5.28
CA ASP A 74 -3.05 -9.61 5.10
C ASP A 74 -4.48 -9.60 5.68
N LEU A 75 -4.71 -8.88 6.78
CA LEU A 75 -6.05 -8.59 7.29
C LEU A 75 -6.84 -7.75 6.29
N THR A 76 -6.23 -6.69 5.75
CA THR A 76 -6.87 -5.80 4.76
C THR A 76 -7.24 -6.56 3.48
N ALA A 77 -6.37 -7.44 2.99
CA ALA A 77 -6.63 -8.31 1.85
C ALA A 77 -7.87 -9.19 2.06
N ARG A 78 -8.02 -9.78 3.25
CA ARG A 78 -9.21 -10.55 3.63
C ARG A 78 -10.45 -9.67 3.72
N ALA A 79 -10.35 -8.49 4.32
CA ALA A 79 -11.46 -7.54 4.42
C ALA A 79 -11.99 -7.11 3.04
N LEU A 80 -11.11 -6.93 2.06
CA LEU A 80 -11.45 -6.64 0.65
C LEU A 80 -12.16 -7.78 -0.07
N ALA A 81 -12.10 -9.01 0.44
CA ALA A 81 -12.91 -10.14 -0.03
C ALA A 81 -14.31 -10.18 0.60
N GLY A 82 -14.55 -9.33 1.61
CA GLY A 82 -15.80 -9.26 2.37
C GLY A 82 -15.83 -10.18 3.59
N GLY A 83 -16.84 -9.97 4.44
CA GLY A 83 -17.06 -10.75 5.65
C GLY A 83 -17.27 -9.90 6.90
N PRO A 84 -17.36 -10.53 8.08
CA PRO A 84 -17.47 -9.83 9.35
C PRO A 84 -16.24 -8.94 9.59
N GLY A 85 -16.45 -7.70 10.06
CA GLY A 85 -15.38 -6.77 10.38
C GLY A 85 -14.72 -6.05 9.19
N THR A 86 -15.22 -6.25 7.96
CA THR A 86 -14.71 -5.56 6.77
C THR A 86 -14.66 -4.04 6.96
N ASP A 87 -15.71 -3.43 7.52
CA ASP A 87 -15.78 -1.98 7.66
C ASP A 87 -14.76 -1.42 8.65
N ASP A 88 -14.49 -2.12 9.74
CA ASP A 88 -13.46 -1.74 10.71
C ASP A 88 -12.07 -1.86 10.10
N ALA A 89 -11.79 -2.96 9.42
CA ALA A 89 -10.50 -3.21 8.79
C ALA A 89 -10.20 -2.21 7.66
N LEU A 90 -11.19 -1.90 6.82
CA LEU A 90 -11.04 -0.88 5.77
C LEU A 90 -10.80 0.51 6.37
N TRP A 91 -11.54 0.87 7.42
CA TRP A 91 -11.35 2.14 8.10
C TRP A 91 -9.96 2.25 8.74
N PHE A 92 -9.50 1.19 9.41
CA PHE A 92 -8.16 1.10 9.95
C PHE A 92 -7.08 1.23 8.87
N ALA A 93 -7.30 0.60 7.71
CA ALA A 93 -6.37 0.69 6.59
C ALA A 93 -6.21 2.14 6.11
N VAL A 94 -7.32 2.86 5.94
CA VAL A 94 -7.34 4.27 5.51
C VAL A 94 -6.71 5.19 6.54
N GLY A 95 -7.09 5.07 7.81
CA GLY A 95 -6.69 6.01 8.87
C GLY A 95 -5.35 5.71 9.53
N SER A 96 -4.78 4.51 9.36
CA SER A 96 -3.59 4.08 10.10
C SER A 96 -2.57 3.35 9.23
N LEU A 97 -2.98 2.28 8.54
CA LEU A 97 -2.04 1.41 7.83
C LEU A 97 -1.41 2.10 6.61
N VAL A 98 -2.22 2.80 5.81
CA VAL A 98 -1.76 3.56 4.64
C VAL A 98 -0.80 4.70 5.04
N PRO A 99 -1.15 5.60 5.99
CA PRO A 99 -0.22 6.63 6.46
C PRO A 99 1.11 6.06 6.95
N ALA A 100 1.08 5.00 7.76
CA ALA A 100 2.29 4.36 8.28
C ALA A 100 3.15 3.76 7.16
N THR A 101 2.53 3.10 6.19
CA THR A 101 3.20 2.54 5.02
C THR A 101 3.91 3.64 4.23
N LEU A 102 3.22 4.72 3.91
CA LEU A 102 3.79 5.82 3.13
C LEU A 102 4.91 6.56 3.88
N MET A 103 4.80 6.69 5.20
CA MET A 103 5.89 7.20 6.05
C MET A 103 7.14 6.32 5.92
N TRP A 104 7.02 5.00 6.06
CA TRP A 104 8.15 4.07 5.96
C TRP A 104 8.76 4.02 4.57
N LEU A 105 7.96 4.07 3.50
CA LEU A 105 8.48 4.13 2.12
C LEU A 105 9.41 5.34 1.92
N ARG A 106 9.11 6.48 2.55
CA ARG A 106 10.00 7.65 2.51
C ARG A 106 11.32 7.40 3.23
N VAL A 107 11.28 6.73 4.40
CA VAL A 107 12.49 6.35 5.16
C VAL A 107 13.35 5.40 4.32
N TYR A 108 12.78 4.32 3.79
CA TYR A 108 13.52 3.36 2.98
C TYR A 108 14.08 3.96 1.70
N ARG A 109 13.40 4.91 1.07
CA ARG A 109 13.93 5.61 -0.10
C ARG A 109 15.20 6.41 0.24
N GLN A 110 15.28 6.97 1.43
CA GLN A 110 16.47 7.69 1.91
C GLN A 110 17.60 6.73 2.26
N GLU A 111 17.29 5.64 2.96
CA GLU A 111 18.30 4.67 3.42
C GLU A 111 18.82 3.76 2.30
N GLN A 112 17.95 3.42 1.35
CA GLN A 112 18.18 2.39 0.34
C GLN A 112 17.70 2.83 -1.06
N PRO A 113 18.19 3.95 -1.61
CA PRO A 113 17.67 4.54 -2.84
C PRO A 113 17.73 3.60 -4.06
N ALA A 114 18.69 2.68 -4.10
CA ALA A 114 18.82 1.68 -5.17
C ALA A 114 17.60 0.75 -5.28
N LEU A 115 16.85 0.52 -4.20
CA LEU A 115 15.62 -0.29 -4.23
C LEU A 115 14.48 0.40 -5.01
N PHE A 116 14.54 1.72 -5.11
CA PHE A 116 13.53 2.56 -5.78
C PHE A 116 14.00 3.05 -7.16
N ALA A 117 15.21 2.69 -7.58
CA ALA A 117 15.79 3.17 -8.82
C ALA A 117 15.32 2.31 -10.01
N PHE A 118 14.78 2.97 -11.04
CA PHE A 118 14.47 2.35 -12.33
C PHE A 118 15.72 2.22 -13.20
N THR A 119 16.76 1.58 -12.66
CA THR A 119 18.00 1.34 -13.39
C THR A 119 17.99 -0.08 -13.94
N ALA A 120 17.95 -0.21 -15.26
CA ALA A 120 18.66 -1.30 -15.89
C ALA A 120 20.15 -1.00 -15.69
N CYS A 121 20.91 -1.88 -15.03
CA CYS A 121 22.36 -1.71 -14.99
C CYS A 121 22.87 -1.70 -16.45
N PRO A 122 23.72 -0.75 -16.87
CA PRO A 122 24.47 -0.96 -18.10
C PRO A 122 25.39 -2.16 -17.89
N ASP A 123 25.48 -3.01 -18.93
CA ASP A 123 26.40 -4.15 -18.98
C ASP A 123 27.87 -3.73 -18.73
#